data_AF-A0A370TBE2-F1
#
_entry.id   AF-A0A370TBE2-F1
#
_cell.length_a   1.000
_cell.length_b   1.000
_cell.length_c   1.000
_cell.angle_alpha   90.00
_cell.angle_beta   90.00
_cell.angle_gamma   90.00
#
_symmetry.space_group_name_H-M   'P 1'
#
loop_
_entity.id
_entity.type
_entity.pdbx_description
1 polymer ?
#
loop_
_entity_poly.entity_id
_entity_poly.type
_entity_poly.pdbx_seq_one_letter_code
_entity_poly.pdbx_strand_id
1 'polypeptide(L)'
;MKCDKQFFDDVAYERSDVALEETEKSFRRISTCRELSSLMERYLGNRSNLRRRLIKGSYNVIYKFTVEDRGAEGRGEEIILRIPFPGVVQFPDEKTLMETATMLYVSEKTSIPTPPVYYYGLSIENPTGIGPFIIMGYVENDGAFSQALDDPEHLGKDGPPALDPNVPEEKLEFLYGQMAGYLLQLSKLKFPRIGSLLPSSNGHGLPSVEGRPISLNMNSLIQLANVPPIVLPAKGKTYITADEWYLALAEMQMAHLVFQHNDLTYSDYDCRNKYVARQLFRRLAKEGKLSTFGFADDDWSAQSSRFSSNPDSSTNRGPGLSSAPDTRGPFHLWCDDLRGGNILVDKDLRVAALIDWEFAYVGPAQFALDPPWWLLLEEPECWPGGIQEWSKIYDQRLETWLRCVEMAEEEEAERAKPSGGTEEMVRRSEQMALEDEGVGSGRRELVRLSTSMRESWQTGRFWLNYAARKSWAFDSIYWKVLDERFFGDRGDIPEYIWWQTRLDLLTDEERQAMDPFVERKMKEYKAGRILVDWDPEEAKEVLAQVLV
;
A
#
# COMPACT_ATOMS: atom_id res chain seq x y z
N MET A 1 14.53 -3.83 23.12
CA MET A 1 13.39 -2.98 22.74
C MET A 1 12.38 -3.86 22.06
N LYS A 2 11.10 -3.77 22.44
CA LYS A 2 10.06 -4.68 21.94
C LYS A 2 9.46 -4.04 20.69
N CYS A 3 10.00 -4.41 19.54
CA CYS A 3 9.39 -4.17 18.24
C CYS A 3 8.01 -4.87 18.22
N ASP A 4 6.98 -4.22 17.71
CA ASP A 4 5.60 -4.73 17.67
C ASP A 4 5.32 -5.60 16.43
N LYS A 5 6.31 -5.72 15.54
CA LYS A 5 6.28 -6.53 14.33
C LYS A 5 6.32 -8.01 14.67
N GLN A 6 5.42 -8.77 14.06
CA GLN A 6 5.45 -10.22 14.10
C GLN A 6 6.61 -10.79 13.29
N PHE A 7 7.10 -11.96 13.69
CA PHE A 7 8.14 -12.65 12.94
C PHE A 7 7.60 -13.24 11.63
N PHE A 8 8.43 -13.17 10.60
CA PHE A 8 8.27 -14.00 9.41
C PHE A 8 8.42 -15.47 9.78
N ASP A 9 7.95 -16.36 8.91
CA ASP A 9 8.34 -17.77 8.98
C ASP A 9 9.84 -17.85 8.65
N ASP A 10 10.69 -18.13 9.63
CA ASP A 10 12.14 -18.07 9.41
C ASP A 10 12.63 -19.05 8.34
N VAL A 11 11.97 -20.20 8.15
CA VAL A 11 12.32 -21.21 7.15
C VAL A 11 11.91 -20.70 5.76
N ALA A 12 10.76 -20.04 5.65
CA ALA A 12 10.33 -19.41 4.41
C ALA A 12 11.26 -18.24 4.05
N TYR A 13 11.66 -17.45 5.05
CA TYR A 13 12.61 -16.36 4.92
C TYR A 13 13.98 -16.88 4.45
N GLU A 14 14.53 -17.91 5.09
CA GLU A 14 15.82 -18.52 4.71
C GLU A 14 15.77 -19.10 3.29
N ARG A 15 14.66 -19.78 2.92
CA ARG A 15 14.45 -20.24 1.53
C ARG A 15 14.46 -19.08 0.54
N SER A 16 13.80 -17.97 0.88
CA SER A 16 13.79 -16.77 0.04
C SER A 16 15.17 -16.14 -0.08
N ASP A 17 15.96 -16.12 0.99
CA ASP A 17 17.30 -15.54 1.02
C ASP A 17 18.30 -16.38 0.20
N VAL A 18 18.23 -17.71 0.33
CA VAL A 18 19.01 -18.63 -0.51
C VAL A 18 18.66 -18.46 -2.00
N ALA A 19 17.37 -18.39 -2.33
CA ALA A 19 16.93 -18.16 -3.71
C ALA A 19 17.43 -16.82 -4.26
N LEU A 20 17.46 -15.77 -3.41
CA LEU A 20 18.02 -14.47 -3.76
C LEU A 20 19.52 -14.56 -4.04
N GLU A 21 20.30 -15.19 -3.16
CA GLU A 21 21.76 -15.35 -3.35
C GLU A 21 22.12 -16.14 -4.62
N GLU A 22 21.38 -17.21 -4.93
CA GLU A 22 21.58 -18.01 -6.14
C GLU A 22 21.29 -17.18 -7.41
N THR A 23 20.19 -16.44 -7.37
CA THR A 23 19.74 -15.61 -8.48
C THR A 23 20.70 -14.44 -8.72
N GLU A 24 21.24 -13.82 -7.67
CA GLU A 24 22.25 -12.76 -7.76
C GLU A 24 23.53 -13.20 -8.48
N LYS A 25 23.98 -14.43 -8.20
CA LYS A 25 25.15 -15.01 -8.90
C LYS A 25 24.88 -15.12 -10.40
N SER A 26 23.63 -15.34 -10.83
CA SER A 26 23.25 -15.40 -12.24
C SER A 26 23.32 -14.04 -12.93
N PHE A 27 22.91 -12.96 -12.26
CA PHE A 27 22.84 -11.62 -12.83
C PHE A 27 24.17 -10.99 -13.22
N ARG A 28 25.27 -11.48 -12.63
CA ARG A 28 26.63 -11.01 -12.89
C ARG A 28 27.38 -11.84 -13.93
N ARG A 29 26.76 -12.90 -14.47
CA ARG A 29 27.41 -13.77 -15.47
C ARG A 29 27.63 -13.01 -16.77
N ILE A 30 28.80 -13.22 -17.38
CA ILE A 30 29.15 -12.60 -18.66
C ILE A 30 28.16 -12.98 -19.77
N SER A 31 27.66 -14.23 -19.77
CA SER A 31 26.63 -14.68 -20.72
C SER A 31 25.34 -13.88 -20.57
N THR A 32 24.84 -13.73 -19.35
CA THR A 32 23.64 -12.93 -19.04
C THR A 32 23.83 -11.48 -19.48
N CYS A 33 24.94 -10.83 -19.14
CA CYS A 33 25.20 -9.46 -19.58
C CYS A 33 25.23 -9.31 -21.11
N ARG A 34 25.76 -10.29 -21.84
CA ARG A 34 25.76 -10.28 -23.32
C ARG A 34 24.36 -10.41 -23.89
N GLU A 35 23.57 -11.35 -23.38
CA GLU A 35 22.19 -11.56 -23.82
C GLU A 35 21.30 -10.36 -23.51
N LEU A 36 21.46 -9.73 -22.34
CA LEU A 36 20.76 -8.50 -22.00
C LEU A 36 21.17 -7.33 -22.92
N SER A 37 22.44 -7.26 -23.31
CA SER A 37 22.87 -6.25 -24.29
C SER A 37 22.21 -6.48 -25.66
N SER A 38 22.14 -7.74 -26.12
CA SER A 38 21.42 -8.09 -27.35
C SER A 38 19.91 -7.83 -27.25
N LEU A 39 19.31 -8.05 -26.07
CA LEU A 39 17.91 -7.69 -25.79
C LEU A 39 17.71 -6.18 -25.95
N MET A 40 18.56 -5.37 -25.32
CA MET A 40 18.50 -3.91 -25.40
C MET A 40 18.67 -3.41 -26.84
N GLU A 41 19.64 -3.96 -27.59
CA GLU A 41 19.84 -3.64 -29.01
C GLU A 41 18.62 -3.99 -29.87
N ARG A 42 17.97 -5.13 -29.60
CA ARG A 42 16.76 -5.57 -30.31
C ARG A 42 15.60 -4.60 -30.12
N TYR A 43 15.38 -4.10 -28.90
CA TYR A 43 14.26 -3.21 -28.60
C TYR A 43 14.54 -1.75 -28.97
N LEU A 44 15.77 -1.28 -28.75
CA LEU A 44 16.12 0.13 -28.96
C LEU A 44 16.60 0.44 -30.37
N GLY A 45 17.12 -0.56 -31.10
CA GLY A 45 17.68 -0.41 -32.44
C GLY A 45 19.08 0.23 -32.49
N ASN A 46 19.69 0.51 -31.35
CA ASN A 46 20.97 1.19 -31.21
C ASN A 46 21.96 0.35 -30.40
N ARG A 47 23.26 0.59 -30.61
CA ARG A 47 24.31 0.00 -29.78
C ARG A 47 24.15 0.46 -28.34
N SER A 48 24.13 -0.50 -27.42
CA SER A 48 23.96 -0.23 -25.99
C SER A 48 25.15 -0.77 -25.20
N ASN A 49 25.70 0.05 -24.30
CA ASN A 49 26.82 -0.33 -23.46
C ASN A 49 26.36 -0.50 -22.02
N LEU A 50 26.38 -1.74 -21.52
CA LEU A 50 26.08 -2.03 -20.13
C LEU A 50 27.12 -1.40 -19.19
N ARG A 51 26.67 -0.60 -18.22
CA ARG A 51 27.52 -0.10 -17.13
C ARG A 51 27.81 -1.24 -16.17
N ARG A 52 29.04 -1.28 -15.64
CA ARG A 52 29.51 -2.38 -14.78
C ARG A 52 28.76 -2.52 -13.45
N ARG A 53 28.10 -1.46 -12.97
CA ARG A 53 27.43 -1.44 -11.66
C ARG A 53 25.97 -1.84 -11.82
N LEU A 54 25.61 -3.00 -11.26
CA LEU A 54 24.21 -3.33 -10.97
C LEU A 54 23.70 -2.48 -9.81
N ILE A 55 22.45 -2.06 -9.91
CA ILE A 55 21.70 -1.47 -8.80
C ILE A 55 20.71 -2.53 -8.30
N LYS A 56 20.68 -2.77 -7.01
CA LYS A 56 19.78 -3.73 -6.34
C LYS A 56 18.77 -2.95 -5.50
N GLY A 57 17.49 -3.14 -5.78
CA GLY A 57 16.39 -2.76 -4.89
C GLY A 57 15.92 -3.95 -4.06
N SER A 58 14.80 -3.80 -3.35
CA SER A 58 14.18 -4.89 -2.58
C SER A 58 13.53 -5.95 -3.48
N TYR A 59 12.91 -5.51 -4.59
CA TYR A 59 12.12 -6.38 -5.48
C TYR A 59 12.62 -6.43 -6.92
N ASN A 60 13.58 -5.58 -7.31
CA ASN A 60 14.07 -5.53 -8.69
C ASN A 60 15.59 -5.39 -8.76
N VAL A 61 16.16 -6.02 -9.79
CA VAL A 61 17.51 -5.75 -10.25
C VAL A 61 17.48 -4.75 -11.40
N ILE A 62 18.38 -3.78 -11.36
CA ILE A 62 18.47 -2.70 -12.33
C ILE A 62 19.83 -2.72 -13.02
N TYR A 63 19.79 -2.80 -14.34
CA TYR A 63 20.93 -2.67 -15.24
C TYR A 63 20.88 -1.28 -15.90
N LYS A 64 21.98 -0.54 -15.82
CA LYS A 64 22.11 0.78 -16.47
C LYS A 64 22.88 0.66 -17.77
N PHE A 65 22.32 1.17 -18.85
CA PHE A 65 22.89 1.17 -20.19
C PHE A 65 23.09 2.59 -20.70
N THR A 66 24.19 2.81 -21.41
CA THR A 66 24.39 4.04 -22.20
C THR A 66 24.13 3.74 -23.67
N VAL A 67 23.26 4.53 -24.32
CA VAL A 67 22.87 4.38 -25.73
C VAL A 67 23.43 5.56 -26.53
N GLU A 68 24.38 5.28 -27.42
CA GLU A 68 25.27 6.29 -28.02
C GLU A 68 24.53 7.29 -28.95
N ASP A 69 23.44 6.88 -29.63
CA ASP A 69 22.79 7.68 -30.68
C ASP A 69 21.46 8.37 -30.27
N ARG A 70 21.07 8.33 -28.99
CA ARG A 70 19.77 8.89 -28.53
C ARG A 70 19.88 10.17 -27.71
N GLY A 71 21.07 10.58 -27.27
CA GLY A 71 21.22 11.74 -26.41
C GLY A 71 21.59 13.04 -27.14
N ALA A 72 21.46 14.15 -26.42
CA ALA A 72 21.81 15.48 -26.92
C ALA A 72 23.33 15.65 -27.03
N GLU A 73 23.78 16.38 -28.06
CA GLU A 73 25.18 16.82 -28.23
C GLU A 73 26.24 15.68 -28.21
N GLY A 74 25.88 14.48 -28.68
CA GLY A 74 26.81 13.34 -28.75
C GLY A 74 27.12 12.69 -27.39
N ARG A 75 26.40 13.04 -26.33
CA ARG A 75 26.39 12.28 -25.07
C ARG A 75 25.31 11.20 -25.19
N GLY A 76 25.65 9.94 -24.93
CA GLY A 76 24.66 8.86 -24.96
C GLY A 76 23.56 9.05 -23.91
N GLU A 77 22.35 8.58 -24.22
CA GLU A 77 21.22 8.56 -23.29
C GLU A 77 21.42 7.42 -22.28
N GLU A 78 21.13 7.67 -21.00
CA GLU A 78 21.16 6.64 -19.97
C GLU A 78 19.77 5.98 -19.85
N ILE A 79 19.73 4.65 -19.99
CA ILE A 79 18.52 3.84 -19.96
C ILE A 79 18.64 2.77 -18.88
N ILE A 80 17.54 2.51 -18.19
CA ILE A 80 17.39 1.45 -17.21
C ILE A 80 16.71 0.25 -17.85
N LEU A 81 17.27 -0.94 -17.62
CA LEU A 81 16.58 -2.21 -17.74
C LEU A 81 16.31 -2.74 -16.33
N ARG A 82 15.03 -2.79 -15.95
CA ARG A 82 14.52 -3.24 -14.65
C ARG A 82 13.93 -4.63 -14.79
N ILE A 83 14.31 -5.54 -13.90
CA ILE A 83 13.85 -6.93 -13.90
C ILE A 83 13.43 -7.29 -12.46
N PRO A 84 12.22 -7.82 -12.23
CA PRO A 84 11.82 -8.30 -10.91
C PRO A 84 12.72 -9.43 -10.43
N PHE A 85 13.09 -9.47 -9.15
CA PHE A 85 13.92 -10.52 -8.57
C PHE A 85 13.20 -11.88 -8.62
N PRO A 86 13.70 -12.85 -9.40
CA PRO A 86 13.24 -14.23 -9.31
C PRO A 86 13.38 -14.77 -7.89
N GLY A 87 12.38 -15.51 -7.41
CA GLY A 87 12.35 -16.08 -6.06
C GLY A 87 11.82 -15.15 -4.98
N VAL A 88 11.95 -13.83 -5.13
CA VAL A 88 11.39 -12.82 -4.21
C VAL A 88 10.00 -12.37 -4.68
N VAL A 89 9.86 -12.06 -5.97
CA VAL A 89 8.60 -11.62 -6.57
C VAL A 89 7.76 -12.82 -6.99
N GLN A 90 6.57 -12.96 -6.40
CA GLN A 90 5.70 -14.14 -6.54
C GLN A 90 4.71 -14.03 -7.71
N PHE A 91 4.58 -12.84 -8.30
CA PHE A 91 3.72 -12.57 -9.46
C PHE A 91 4.44 -11.72 -10.53
N PRO A 92 5.58 -12.17 -11.06
CA PRO A 92 6.48 -11.29 -11.81
C PRO A 92 5.85 -10.69 -13.08
N ASP A 93 5.12 -11.49 -13.87
CA ASP A 93 4.48 -11.02 -15.10
C ASP A 93 3.29 -10.08 -14.81
N GLU A 94 2.41 -10.43 -13.85
CA GLU A 94 1.27 -9.58 -13.48
C GLU A 94 1.74 -8.24 -12.88
N LYS A 95 2.76 -8.28 -12.00
CA LYS A 95 3.40 -7.10 -11.42
C LYS A 95 3.98 -6.19 -12.49
N THR A 96 4.76 -6.73 -13.43
CA THR A 96 5.41 -5.93 -14.48
C THR A 96 4.38 -5.22 -15.37
N LEU A 97 3.30 -5.92 -15.75
CA LEU A 97 2.23 -5.34 -16.55
C LEU A 97 1.53 -4.20 -15.82
N MET A 98 1.18 -4.39 -14.54
CA MET A 98 0.47 -3.34 -13.79
C MET A 98 1.34 -2.16 -13.43
N GLU A 99 2.62 -2.38 -13.12
CA GLU A 99 3.55 -1.31 -12.80
C GLU A 99 3.67 -0.38 -14.00
N THR A 100 3.89 -0.96 -15.19
CA THR A 100 3.96 -0.21 -16.45
C THR A 100 2.64 0.50 -16.78
N ALA A 101 1.51 -0.21 -16.65
CA ALA A 101 0.20 0.37 -16.89
C ALA A 101 -0.12 1.53 -15.93
N THR A 102 0.26 1.41 -14.66
CA THR A 102 0.06 2.46 -13.67
C THR A 102 0.93 3.67 -13.98
N MET A 103 2.21 3.46 -14.32
CA MET A 103 3.10 4.55 -14.75
C MET A 103 2.55 5.32 -15.94
N LEU A 104 2.13 4.62 -17.00
CA LEU A 104 1.55 5.24 -18.20
C LEU A 104 0.26 6.01 -17.89
N TYR A 105 -0.59 5.47 -17.01
CA TYR A 105 -1.83 6.14 -16.62
C TYR A 105 -1.55 7.41 -15.80
N VAL A 106 -0.65 7.31 -14.82
CA VAL A 106 -0.28 8.44 -13.95
C VAL A 106 0.40 9.55 -14.75
N SER A 107 1.33 9.21 -15.65
CA SER A 107 2.02 10.19 -16.49
C SER A 107 1.09 10.95 -17.43
N GLU A 108 0.04 10.28 -17.91
CA GLU A 108 -0.94 10.87 -18.83
C GLU A 108 -2.01 11.70 -18.11
N LYS A 109 -2.33 11.36 -16.84
CA LYS A 109 -3.45 11.97 -16.09
C LYS A 109 -3.04 12.98 -15.04
N THR A 110 -1.76 13.09 -14.72
CA THR A 110 -1.27 13.94 -13.64
C THR A 110 0.01 14.66 -14.07
N SER A 111 0.44 15.64 -13.29
CA SER A 111 1.75 16.27 -13.42
C SER A 111 2.85 15.52 -12.66
N ILE A 112 2.57 14.31 -12.16
CA ILE A 112 3.52 13.54 -11.37
C ILE A 112 4.64 13.08 -12.30
N PRO A 113 5.91 13.42 -11.99
CA PRO A 113 7.02 12.97 -12.80
C PRO A 113 7.21 11.47 -12.61
N THR A 114 7.13 10.72 -13.70
CA THR A 114 7.45 9.29 -13.74
C THR A 114 8.56 9.07 -14.78
N PRO A 115 9.48 8.11 -14.59
CA PRO A 115 10.43 7.79 -15.64
C PRO A 115 9.70 7.34 -16.92
N PRO A 116 10.13 7.77 -18.11
CA PRO A 116 9.47 7.39 -19.35
C PRO A 116 9.66 5.89 -19.60
N VAL A 117 8.56 5.16 -19.79
CA VAL A 117 8.61 3.75 -20.16
C VAL A 117 8.73 3.64 -21.67
N TYR A 118 9.80 3.00 -22.15
CA TYR A 118 10.04 2.79 -23.57
C TYR A 118 9.48 1.44 -24.05
N TYR A 119 9.77 0.38 -23.30
CA TYR A 119 9.32 -0.98 -23.61
C TYR A 119 9.13 -1.76 -22.32
N TYR A 120 8.32 -2.81 -22.38
CA TYR A 120 8.21 -3.83 -21.34
C TYR A 120 7.93 -5.16 -22.02
N GLY A 121 8.26 -6.26 -21.35
CA GLY A 121 8.04 -7.60 -21.88
C GLY A 121 7.82 -8.62 -20.77
N LEU A 122 7.06 -9.66 -21.09
CA LEU A 122 6.79 -10.78 -20.18
C LEU A 122 7.97 -11.75 -20.12
N SER A 123 7.93 -12.65 -19.14
CA SER A 123 8.97 -13.68 -18.95
C SER A 123 9.27 -14.47 -20.23
N ILE A 124 8.24 -14.81 -21.00
CA ILE A 124 8.38 -15.56 -22.26
C ILE A 124 9.12 -14.78 -23.37
N GLU A 125 9.15 -13.45 -23.27
CA GLU A 125 9.80 -12.57 -24.23
C GLU A 125 11.26 -12.28 -23.89
N ASN A 126 11.69 -12.63 -22.67
CA ASN A 126 13.06 -12.45 -22.21
C ASN A 126 13.90 -13.70 -22.52
N PRO A 127 14.82 -13.64 -23.50
CA PRO A 127 15.61 -14.79 -23.94
C PRO A 127 16.56 -15.34 -22.87
N THR A 128 16.87 -14.54 -21.83
CA THR A 128 17.73 -14.97 -20.72
C THR A 128 17.02 -15.90 -19.74
N GLY A 129 15.68 -15.94 -19.78
CA GLY A 129 14.87 -16.70 -18.82
C GLY A 129 14.81 -16.11 -17.41
N ILE A 130 15.37 -14.92 -17.17
CA ILE A 130 15.45 -14.33 -15.81
C ILE A 130 14.21 -13.52 -15.40
N GLY A 131 13.10 -13.68 -16.13
CA GLY A 131 11.81 -13.05 -15.82
C GLY A 131 11.42 -11.91 -16.78
N PRO A 132 10.31 -11.20 -16.50
CA PRO A 132 9.85 -10.08 -17.29
C PRO A 132 10.74 -8.86 -17.07
N PHE A 133 10.56 -7.81 -17.88
CA PHE A 133 11.41 -6.63 -17.80
C PHE A 133 10.68 -5.35 -18.19
N ILE A 134 11.24 -4.21 -17.75
CA ILE A 134 10.87 -2.86 -18.14
C ILE A 134 12.13 -2.14 -18.64
N ILE A 135 12.05 -1.55 -19.82
CA ILE A 135 13.06 -0.65 -20.39
C ILE A 135 12.52 0.78 -20.27
N MET A 136 13.22 1.61 -19.52
CA MET A 136 12.75 2.95 -19.14
C MET A 136 13.90 3.96 -19.05
N GLY A 137 13.60 5.25 -19.19
CA GLY A 137 14.60 6.31 -19.06
C GLY A 137 15.20 6.37 -17.64
N TYR A 138 16.49 6.68 -17.56
CA TYR A 138 17.12 7.04 -16.29
C TYR A 138 16.75 8.48 -15.91
N VAL A 139 16.31 8.69 -14.68
CA VAL A 139 16.04 10.03 -14.14
C VAL A 139 17.25 10.48 -13.33
N GLU A 140 17.90 11.56 -13.76
CA GLU A 140 18.96 12.21 -13.00
C GLU A 140 18.41 12.73 -11.66
N ASN A 141 19.12 12.43 -10.56
CA ASN A 141 18.69 12.73 -9.20
C ASN A 141 19.90 12.82 -8.26
N ASP A 142 19.70 13.34 -7.05
CA ASP A 142 20.70 13.49 -5.99
C ASP A 142 20.40 12.61 -4.76
N GLY A 143 19.48 11.66 -4.89
CA GLY A 143 19.12 10.71 -3.83
C GLY A 143 17.62 10.48 -3.68
N ALA A 144 17.27 9.65 -2.71
CA ALA A 144 15.89 9.41 -2.33
C ALA A 144 15.39 10.46 -1.33
N PHE A 145 14.10 10.74 -1.37
CA PHE A 145 13.42 11.62 -0.43
C PHE A 145 13.63 11.20 1.03
N SER A 146 13.62 9.89 1.31
CA SER A 146 13.94 9.38 2.65
C SER A 146 15.36 9.73 3.08
N GLN A 147 16.35 9.65 2.19
CA GLN A 147 17.75 10.02 2.50
C GLN A 147 17.89 11.51 2.78
N ALA A 148 17.09 12.36 2.11
CA ALA A 148 17.08 13.78 2.38
C ALA A 148 16.51 14.13 3.76
N LEU A 149 15.71 13.25 4.36
CA LEU A 149 15.03 13.44 5.65
C LEU A 149 15.59 12.57 6.79
N ASP A 150 16.55 11.70 6.48
CA ASP A 150 17.08 10.71 7.41
C ASP A 150 17.88 11.36 8.54
N ASP A 151 17.80 10.76 9.73
CA ASP A 151 18.56 11.18 10.91
C ASP A 151 20.07 10.95 10.71
N PRO A 152 20.90 12.01 10.68
CA PRO A 152 22.34 11.86 10.48
C PRO A 152 23.04 11.17 11.67
N GLU A 153 22.41 11.17 12.85
CA GLU A 153 22.91 10.51 14.05
C GLU A 153 22.37 9.07 14.19
N HIS A 154 21.56 8.60 13.25
CA HIS A 154 21.05 7.23 13.25
C HIS A 154 22.22 6.23 13.25
N LEU A 155 22.36 5.50 14.37
CA LEU A 155 23.54 4.69 14.71
C LEU A 155 23.76 3.46 13.79
N GLY A 156 22.92 3.24 12.78
CA GLY A 156 23.06 2.15 11.83
C GLY A 156 22.98 2.65 10.40
N LYS A 157 24.13 2.77 9.71
CA LYS A 157 24.17 3.03 8.26
C LYS A 157 23.46 1.95 7.42
N ASP A 158 23.13 0.81 8.03
CA ASP A 158 22.45 -0.33 7.44
C ASP A 158 21.01 -0.53 7.97
N GLY A 159 20.52 0.37 8.84
CA GLY A 159 19.14 0.35 9.35
C GLY A 159 18.14 1.01 8.39
N PRO A 160 16.82 0.75 8.56
CA PRO A 160 15.80 1.52 7.86
C PRO A 160 15.91 3.01 8.21
N PRO A 161 15.67 3.91 7.25
CA PRO A 161 15.77 5.34 7.50
C PRO A 161 14.71 5.78 8.53
N ALA A 162 15.08 6.72 9.39
CA ALA A 162 14.20 7.30 10.40
C ALA A 162 14.23 8.82 10.26
N LEU A 163 13.08 9.48 10.40
CA LEU A 163 13.01 10.93 10.27
C LEU A 163 13.93 11.62 11.29
N ASP A 164 14.82 12.51 10.82
CA ASP A 164 15.63 13.39 11.67
C ASP A 164 14.71 14.18 12.62
N PRO A 165 14.79 13.96 13.95
CA PRO A 165 13.95 14.67 14.89
C PRO A 165 14.20 16.19 14.88
N ASN A 166 15.38 16.62 14.44
CA ASN A 166 15.81 18.01 14.37
C ASN A 166 15.70 18.61 12.96
N VAL A 167 15.06 17.91 12.01
CA VAL A 167 14.85 18.43 10.66
C VAL A 167 14.18 19.82 10.72
N PRO A 168 14.72 20.83 10.01
CA PRO A 168 14.09 22.15 9.97
C PRO A 168 12.67 22.07 9.38
N GLU A 169 11.72 22.72 10.02
CA GLU A 169 10.31 22.72 9.59
C GLU A 169 10.15 23.21 8.14
N GLU A 170 10.90 24.23 7.73
CA GLU A 170 10.89 24.75 6.34
C GLU A 170 11.29 23.68 5.31
N LYS A 171 12.25 22.81 5.68
CA LYS A 171 12.69 21.71 4.80
C LYS A 171 11.62 20.63 4.70
N LEU A 172 10.96 20.30 5.82
CA LEU A 172 9.81 19.40 5.83
C LEU A 172 8.67 19.95 4.98
N GLU A 173 8.26 21.19 5.19
CA GLU A 173 7.17 21.83 4.47
C GLU A 173 7.45 21.89 2.96
N PHE A 174 8.70 22.14 2.56
CA PHE A 174 9.10 22.13 1.15
C PHE A 174 8.96 20.74 0.49
N LEU A 175 9.39 19.69 1.18
CA LEU A 175 9.35 18.32 0.69
C LEU A 175 7.92 17.73 0.74
N TYR A 176 7.23 17.91 1.87
CA TYR A 176 5.83 17.51 2.05
C TYR A 176 4.89 18.27 1.13
N GLY A 177 5.11 19.57 0.89
CA GLY A 177 4.29 20.38 -0.03
C GLY A 177 4.23 19.82 -1.44
N GLN A 178 5.38 19.39 -1.99
CA GLN A 178 5.44 18.76 -3.30
C GLN A 178 4.63 17.45 -3.33
N MET A 179 4.81 16.60 -2.31
CA MET A 179 4.10 15.33 -2.20
C MET A 179 2.61 15.49 -1.93
N ALA A 180 2.20 16.50 -1.16
CA ALA A 180 0.81 16.84 -0.90
C ALA A 180 0.10 17.22 -2.21
N GLY A 181 0.74 18.02 -3.07
CA GLY A 181 0.22 18.33 -4.40
C GLY A 181 0.06 17.10 -5.30
N TYR A 182 1.00 16.14 -5.25
CA TYR A 182 0.89 14.90 -6.02
C TYR A 182 -0.16 13.94 -5.47
N LEU A 183 -0.25 13.75 -4.15
CA LEU A 183 -1.29 12.93 -3.54
C LEU A 183 -2.69 13.52 -3.75
N LEU A 184 -2.83 14.85 -3.75
CA LEU A 184 -4.07 15.51 -4.13
C LEU A 184 -4.48 15.17 -5.57
N GLN A 185 -3.54 15.14 -6.52
CA GLN A 185 -3.83 14.72 -7.89
C GLN A 185 -4.23 13.24 -7.98
N LEU A 186 -3.51 12.34 -7.29
CA LEU A 186 -3.86 10.91 -7.26
C LEU A 186 -5.25 10.67 -6.66
N SER A 187 -5.61 11.42 -5.62
CA SER A 187 -6.93 11.33 -4.97
C SER A 187 -8.09 11.65 -5.93
N LYS A 188 -7.83 12.28 -7.07
CA LYS A 188 -8.85 12.64 -8.07
C LYS A 188 -9.01 11.63 -9.18
N LEU A 189 -8.09 10.66 -9.28
CA LEU A 189 -8.18 9.59 -10.26
C LEU A 189 -9.28 8.62 -9.82
N LYS A 190 -10.37 8.58 -10.60
CA LYS A 190 -11.58 7.82 -10.30
C LYS A 190 -11.70 6.61 -11.22
N PHE A 191 -12.01 5.47 -10.64
CA PHE A 191 -12.12 4.20 -11.34
C PHE A 191 -13.44 3.50 -11.01
N PRO A 192 -13.98 2.69 -11.94
CA PRO A 192 -15.29 2.06 -11.79
C PRO A 192 -15.30 0.75 -10.97
N ARG A 193 -14.13 0.19 -10.66
CA ARG A 193 -13.99 -1.06 -9.90
C ARG A 193 -12.62 -1.16 -9.24
N ILE A 194 -12.49 -2.04 -8.25
CA ILE A 194 -11.23 -2.39 -7.58
C ILE A 194 -10.50 -3.47 -8.37
N GLY A 195 -9.20 -3.30 -8.54
CA GLY A 195 -8.34 -4.18 -9.35
C GLY A 195 -7.03 -3.50 -9.74
N SER A 196 -6.20 -4.17 -10.52
CA SER A 196 -4.97 -3.58 -11.08
C SER A 196 -5.21 -3.06 -12.49
N LEU A 197 -4.53 -1.96 -12.83
CA LEU A 197 -4.49 -1.46 -14.20
C LEU A 197 -3.71 -2.45 -15.08
N LEU A 198 -4.23 -2.73 -16.27
CA LEU A 198 -3.51 -3.45 -17.32
C LEU A 198 -3.40 -2.58 -18.58
N PRO A 199 -2.36 -2.79 -19.40
CA PRO A 199 -2.25 -2.09 -20.69
C PRO A 199 -3.46 -2.37 -21.56
N SER A 200 -3.87 -1.39 -22.37
CA SER A 200 -5.03 -1.56 -23.24
C SER A 200 -4.82 -2.70 -24.24
N SER A 201 -5.83 -3.56 -24.38
CA SER A 201 -5.81 -4.74 -25.26
C SER A 201 -5.57 -4.41 -26.74
N ASN A 202 -5.82 -3.18 -27.17
CA ASN A 202 -5.58 -2.70 -28.52
C ASN A 202 -4.27 -1.89 -28.68
N GLY A 203 -3.47 -1.74 -27.61
CA GLY A 203 -2.18 -1.04 -27.61
C GLY A 203 -2.23 0.49 -27.78
N HIS A 204 -3.42 1.08 -27.97
CA HIS A 204 -3.60 2.50 -28.28
C HIS A 204 -4.55 3.24 -27.32
N GLY A 205 -5.14 2.54 -26.35
CA GLY A 205 -5.99 3.12 -25.32
C GLY A 205 -5.27 3.35 -23.98
N LEU A 206 -5.88 4.17 -23.13
CA LEU A 206 -5.51 4.28 -21.73
C LEU A 206 -5.63 2.92 -21.03
N PRO A 207 -4.74 2.62 -20.06
CA PRO A 207 -4.88 1.48 -19.16
C PRO A 207 -6.25 1.43 -18.48
N SER A 208 -6.74 0.22 -18.23
CA SER A 208 -8.04 0.01 -17.57
C SER A 208 -7.95 -1.08 -16.50
N VAL A 209 -8.91 -1.08 -15.57
CA VAL A 209 -8.90 -1.98 -14.40
C VAL A 209 -9.43 -3.36 -14.79
N GLU A 210 -8.51 -4.27 -15.11
CA GLU A 210 -8.82 -5.63 -15.58
C GLU A 210 -8.08 -6.72 -14.78
N GLY A 211 -7.00 -6.38 -14.09
CA GLY A 211 -6.24 -7.32 -13.28
C GLY A 211 -6.80 -7.45 -11.86
N ARG A 212 -6.44 -8.55 -11.18
CA ARG A 212 -6.62 -8.63 -9.72
C ARG A 212 -5.70 -7.63 -9.02
N PRO A 213 -6.06 -7.10 -7.84
CA PRO A 213 -5.08 -6.41 -7.00
C PRO A 213 -3.89 -7.34 -6.73
N ILE A 214 -2.67 -6.87 -6.97
CA ILE A 214 -1.45 -7.54 -6.50
C ILE A 214 -0.84 -6.63 -5.44
N SER A 215 -1.32 -6.81 -4.21
CA SER A 215 -0.82 -6.04 -3.08
C SER A 215 0.55 -6.52 -2.64
N LEU A 216 1.29 -5.65 -1.93
CA LEU A 216 2.54 -6.03 -1.30
C LEU A 216 2.31 -7.18 -0.30
N ASN A 217 1.20 -7.14 0.44
CA ASN A 217 0.82 -8.18 1.37
C ASN A 217 0.63 -9.54 0.70
N MET A 218 -0.03 -9.61 -0.47
CA MET A 218 -0.18 -10.87 -1.21
C MET A 218 1.17 -11.48 -1.60
N ASN A 219 2.13 -10.65 -2.03
CA ASN A 219 3.48 -11.12 -2.32
C ASN A 219 4.17 -11.65 -1.04
N SER A 220 4.13 -10.87 0.03
CA SER A 220 4.74 -11.22 1.31
C SER A 220 4.13 -12.48 1.94
N LEU A 221 2.82 -12.71 1.83
CA LEU A 221 2.18 -13.91 2.38
C LEU A 221 2.73 -15.20 1.74
N ILE A 222 2.94 -15.22 0.43
CA ILE A 222 3.57 -16.37 -0.23
C ILE A 222 5.05 -16.45 0.14
N GLN A 223 5.76 -15.33 0.04
CA GLN A 223 7.21 -15.29 0.20
C GLN A 223 7.67 -15.59 1.64
N LEU A 224 7.03 -14.96 2.63
CA LEU A 224 7.51 -14.85 4.02
C LEU A 224 6.64 -15.62 5.03
N ALA A 225 5.48 -16.12 4.60
CA ALA A 225 4.61 -16.97 5.42
C ALA A 225 4.26 -18.31 4.76
N ASN A 226 4.81 -18.60 3.56
CA ASN A 226 4.55 -19.81 2.79
C ASN A 226 3.05 -20.09 2.59
N VAL A 227 2.23 -19.04 2.46
CA VAL A 227 0.80 -19.14 2.18
C VAL A 227 0.59 -19.68 0.75
N PRO A 228 -0.22 -20.73 0.54
CA PRO A 228 -0.49 -21.26 -0.79
C PRO A 228 -1.14 -20.20 -1.71
N PRO A 229 -0.64 -19.97 -2.94
CA PRO A 229 -1.21 -18.95 -3.83
C PRO A 229 -2.69 -19.18 -4.19
N ILE A 230 -3.18 -20.43 -4.08
CA ILE A 230 -4.55 -20.81 -4.42
C ILE A 230 -5.61 -20.22 -3.48
N VAL A 231 -5.23 -19.86 -2.25
CA VAL A 231 -6.15 -19.26 -1.26
C VAL A 231 -6.20 -17.72 -1.35
N LEU A 232 -5.39 -17.13 -2.24
CA LEU A 232 -5.40 -15.69 -2.50
C LEU A 232 -6.36 -15.36 -3.66
N PRO A 233 -6.75 -14.08 -3.84
CA PRO A 233 -7.62 -13.66 -4.93
C PRO A 233 -7.20 -14.22 -6.29
N ALA A 234 -8.11 -14.92 -6.98
CA ALA A 234 -7.82 -15.59 -8.24
C ALA A 234 -7.39 -14.60 -9.35
N LYS A 235 -6.58 -15.06 -10.31
CA LYS A 235 -6.14 -14.24 -11.45
C LYS A 235 -7.34 -13.64 -12.19
N GLY A 236 -7.31 -12.32 -12.43
CA GLY A 236 -8.40 -11.58 -13.08
C GLY A 236 -9.58 -11.21 -12.16
N LYS A 237 -9.57 -11.59 -10.88
CA LYS A 237 -10.60 -11.22 -9.92
C LYS A 237 -10.59 -9.71 -9.65
N THR A 238 -11.65 -9.02 -10.05
CA THR A 238 -11.94 -7.62 -9.67
C THR A 238 -13.11 -7.57 -8.69
N TYR A 239 -13.30 -6.41 -8.04
CA TYR A 239 -14.35 -6.20 -7.05
C TYR A 239 -15.16 -4.95 -7.38
N ILE A 240 -16.46 -5.00 -7.10
CA ILE A 240 -17.41 -3.92 -7.42
C ILE A 240 -17.86 -3.15 -6.19
N THR A 241 -17.46 -3.58 -4.99
CA THR A 241 -17.67 -2.83 -3.74
C THR A 241 -16.42 -2.80 -2.85
N ALA A 242 -16.34 -1.77 -2.01
CA ALA A 242 -15.35 -1.67 -0.94
C ALA A 242 -15.48 -2.83 0.06
N ASP A 243 -16.70 -3.24 0.40
CA ASP A 243 -16.96 -4.32 1.36
C ASP A 243 -16.43 -5.67 0.87
N GLU A 244 -16.61 -5.99 -0.42
CA GLU A 244 -16.01 -7.18 -1.02
C GLU A 244 -14.49 -7.20 -0.88
N TRP A 245 -13.83 -6.05 -1.02
CA TRP A 245 -12.37 -5.95 -0.87
C TRP A 245 -11.93 -6.02 0.59
N TYR A 246 -12.63 -5.36 1.52
CA TYR A 246 -12.37 -5.51 2.95
C TYR A 246 -12.53 -6.95 3.42
N LEU A 247 -13.52 -7.68 2.90
CA LEU A 247 -13.68 -9.11 3.19
C LEU A 247 -12.49 -9.92 2.65
N ALA A 248 -12.05 -9.67 1.42
CA ALA A 248 -10.87 -10.33 0.87
C ALA A 248 -9.60 -10.05 1.69
N LEU A 249 -9.41 -8.81 2.17
CA LEU A 249 -8.33 -8.46 3.09
C LEU A 249 -8.42 -9.25 4.41
N ALA A 250 -9.60 -9.33 5.01
CA ALA A 250 -9.82 -10.07 6.25
C ALA A 250 -9.60 -11.60 6.08
N GLU A 251 -10.00 -12.17 4.94
CA GLU A 251 -9.74 -13.57 4.63
C GLU A 251 -8.25 -13.84 4.40
N MET A 252 -7.50 -12.88 3.85
CA MET A 252 -6.03 -12.98 3.79
C MET A 252 -5.38 -12.91 5.18
N GLN A 253 -5.93 -12.14 6.12
CA GLN A 253 -5.48 -12.17 7.52
C GLN A 253 -5.72 -13.55 8.15
N MET A 254 -6.86 -14.18 7.87
CA MET A 254 -7.12 -15.56 8.28
C MET A 254 -6.17 -16.56 7.62
N ALA A 255 -5.91 -16.43 6.32
CA ALA A 255 -4.97 -17.28 5.59
C ALA A 255 -3.55 -17.20 6.19
N HIS A 256 -3.08 -16.00 6.55
CA HIS A 256 -1.82 -15.81 7.27
C HIS A 256 -1.76 -16.66 8.55
N LEU A 257 -2.81 -16.59 9.37
CA LEU A 257 -2.91 -17.36 10.61
C LEU A 257 -2.94 -18.87 10.41
N VAL A 258 -3.65 -19.32 9.38
CA VAL A 258 -3.81 -20.73 9.04
C VAL A 258 -2.51 -21.34 8.56
N PHE A 259 -1.80 -20.66 7.64
CA PHE A 259 -0.74 -21.28 6.84
C PHE A 259 0.68 -20.94 7.27
N GLN A 260 0.92 -19.83 7.99
CA GLN A 260 2.26 -19.60 8.54
C GLN A 260 2.54 -20.65 9.62
N HIS A 261 3.38 -21.63 9.29
CA HIS A 261 3.65 -22.77 10.15
C HIS A 261 4.55 -22.36 11.32
N ASN A 262 5.62 -21.63 11.01
CA ASN A 262 6.64 -21.28 11.97
C ASN A 262 6.45 -19.85 12.51
N ASP A 263 6.87 -19.64 13.75
CA ASP A 263 6.96 -18.35 14.44
C ASP A 263 5.69 -17.49 14.52
N LEU A 264 4.53 -17.95 14.04
CA LEU A 264 3.32 -17.15 14.15
C LEU A 264 2.65 -17.29 15.51
N THR A 265 2.71 -18.46 16.15
CA THR A 265 2.08 -18.70 17.46
C THR A 265 3.04 -19.36 18.44
N TYR A 266 3.11 -18.86 19.69
CA TYR A 266 4.05 -19.38 20.71
C TYR A 266 3.37 -20.07 21.90
N SER A 267 2.06 -19.87 22.05
CA SER A 267 1.24 -20.51 23.08
C SER A 267 -0.19 -20.65 22.60
N ASP A 268 -0.96 -21.46 23.30
CA ASP A 268 -2.38 -21.65 23.03
C ASP A 268 -3.19 -20.36 23.33
N TYR A 269 -2.78 -19.59 24.33
CA TYR A 269 -3.31 -18.25 24.63
C TYR A 269 -3.06 -17.25 23.49
N ASP A 270 -1.83 -17.19 22.99
CA ASP A 270 -1.44 -16.32 21.87
C ASP A 270 -2.19 -16.71 20.58
N CYS A 271 -2.32 -18.02 20.31
CA CYS A 271 -3.10 -18.53 19.20
C CYS A 271 -4.58 -18.12 19.29
N ARG A 272 -5.19 -18.20 20.48
CA ARG A 272 -6.59 -17.75 20.69
C ARG A 272 -6.76 -16.25 20.53
N ASN A 273 -5.83 -15.42 21.02
CA ASN A 273 -5.80 -13.98 20.73
C ASN A 273 -5.83 -13.69 19.23
N LYS A 274 -4.94 -14.35 18.48
CA LYS A 274 -4.84 -14.17 17.02
C LYS A 274 -6.09 -14.63 16.28
N TYR A 275 -6.68 -15.74 16.71
CA TYR A 275 -7.90 -16.30 16.14
C TYR A 275 -9.10 -15.39 16.37
N VAL A 276 -9.37 -15.01 17.62
CA VAL A 276 -10.53 -14.15 17.98
C VAL A 276 -10.44 -12.80 17.28
N ALA A 277 -9.27 -12.17 17.24
CA ALA A 277 -9.07 -10.90 16.55
C ALA A 277 -9.45 -10.96 15.07
N ARG A 278 -8.97 -11.98 14.35
CA ARG A 278 -9.22 -12.12 12.91
C ARG A 278 -10.64 -12.56 12.60
N GLN A 279 -11.27 -13.38 13.44
CA GLN A 279 -12.69 -13.75 13.26
C GLN A 279 -13.60 -12.54 13.41
N LEU A 280 -13.41 -11.75 14.48
CA LEU A 280 -14.21 -10.54 14.69
C LEU A 280 -13.98 -9.52 13.58
N PHE A 281 -12.74 -9.33 13.15
CA PHE A 281 -12.42 -8.46 12.03
C PHE A 281 -13.09 -8.91 10.73
N ARG A 282 -13.02 -10.20 10.41
CA ARG A 282 -13.70 -10.80 9.24
C ARG A 282 -15.21 -10.66 9.33
N ARG A 283 -15.80 -10.85 10.50
CA ARG A 283 -17.24 -10.68 10.71
C ARG A 283 -17.68 -9.24 10.44
N LEU A 284 -16.95 -8.26 10.98
CA LEU A 284 -17.19 -6.85 10.69
C LEU A 284 -17.06 -6.55 9.18
N ALA A 285 -16.09 -7.16 8.49
CA ALA A 285 -15.95 -7.02 7.04
C ALA A 285 -17.17 -7.59 6.29
N LYS A 286 -17.62 -8.80 6.67
CA LYS A 286 -18.79 -9.47 6.08
C LYS A 286 -20.10 -8.72 6.32
N GLU A 287 -20.20 -8.02 7.45
CA GLU A 287 -21.35 -7.18 7.81
C GLU A 287 -21.32 -5.78 7.16
N GLY A 288 -20.28 -5.45 6.36
CA GLY A 288 -20.14 -4.13 5.73
C GLY A 288 -19.82 -3.00 6.71
N LYS A 289 -19.36 -3.34 7.92
CA LYS A 289 -19.11 -2.40 9.02
C LYS A 289 -17.77 -1.69 8.92
N LEU A 290 -16.78 -2.33 8.29
CA LEU A 290 -15.45 -1.74 8.15
C LEU A 290 -15.44 -0.51 7.22
N SER A 291 -16.29 -0.49 6.19
CA SER A 291 -16.33 0.61 5.22
C SER A 291 -16.97 1.90 5.78
N THR A 292 -17.77 1.79 6.84
CA THR A 292 -18.42 2.92 7.53
C THR A 292 -17.75 3.32 8.85
N PHE A 293 -16.86 2.49 9.41
CA PHE A 293 -16.18 2.76 10.67
C PHE A 293 -15.54 4.16 10.72
N GLY A 294 -15.78 4.91 11.80
CA GLY A 294 -15.19 6.23 12.01
C GLY A 294 -15.64 7.31 11.01
N PHE A 295 -16.71 7.08 10.25
CA PHE A 295 -17.45 8.11 9.49
C PHE A 295 -18.74 8.49 10.24
N ALA A 296 -19.48 9.47 9.73
CA ALA A 296 -20.81 9.81 10.26
C ALA A 296 -21.80 8.63 10.23
N ASP A 297 -21.58 7.68 9.32
CA ASP A 297 -22.38 6.47 9.13
C ASP A 297 -21.98 5.33 10.08
N ASP A 298 -21.01 5.54 10.97
CA ASP A 298 -20.65 4.58 12.03
C ASP A 298 -21.68 4.64 13.16
N ASP A 299 -22.62 3.70 13.16
CA ASP A 299 -23.68 3.57 14.17
C ASP A 299 -23.53 2.33 15.07
N TRP A 300 -22.43 1.58 14.90
CA TRP A 300 -22.26 0.26 15.50
C TRP A 300 -21.05 0.16 16.42
N SER A 301 -19.99 0.96 16.20
CA SER A 301 -18.78 0.85 16.99
C SER A 301 -18.97 1.45 18.37
N ALA A 302 -18.24 0.97 19.37
CA ALA A 302 -18.27 1.55 20.71
C ALA A 302 -17.86 3.04 20.71
N GLN A 303 -16.97 3.44 19.80
CA GLN A 303 -16.54 4.83 19.68
C GLN A 303 -17.56 5.76 19.01
N SER A 304 -18.52 5.24 18.21
CA SER A 304 -19.53 6.06 17.52
C SER A 304 -20.26 7.01 18.48
N SER A 305 -20.61 6.51 19.67
CA SER A 305 -21.27 7.27 20.74
C SER A 305 -20.49 8.52 21.18
N ARG A 306 -19.14 8.47 21.14
CA ARG A 306 -18.26 9.58 21.51
C ARG A 306 -18.29 10.71 20.48
N PHE A 307 -18.53 10.38 19.22
CA PHE A 307 -18.60 11.36 18.13
C PHE A 307 -20.04 11.85 17.86
N SER A 308 -21.04 11.07 18.26
CA SER A 308 -22.47 11.46 18.18
C SER A 308 -22.92 12.38 19.32
N SER A 309 -22.20 12.43 20.44
CA SER A 309 -22.54 13.23 21.62
C SER A 309 -21.82 14.58 21.66
N ASN A 310 -22.18 15.50 20.76
CA ASN A 310 -21.91 16.93 20.97
C ASN A 310 -23.11 17.82 20.58
N PRO A 311 -24.16 17.89 21.41
CA PRO A 311 -25.22 18.88 21.26
C PRO A 311 -25.05 20.01 22.28
N ASP A 312 -23.89 20.69 22.33
CA ASP A 312 -23.80 21.95 23.08
C ASP A 312 -23.91 23.17 22.14
N SER A 313 -25.16 23.61 22.02
CA SER A 313 -25.71 24.63 21.11
C SER A 313 -25.22 26.08 21.28
N SER A 314 -23.97 26.31 21.74
CA SER A 314 -23.47 27.69 21.91
C SER A 314 -22.15 28.01 21.18
N THR A 315 -21.43 27.01 20.67
CA THR A 315 -20.26 27.22 19.80
C THR A 315 -20.30 26.25 18.63
N ASN A 316 -20.93 26.69 17.54
CA ASN A 316 -21.06 25.96 16.27
C ASN A 316 -19.70 25.80 15.55
N ARG A 317 -18.73 25.11 16.18
CA ARG A 317 -17.42 24.72 15.61
C ARG A 317 -16.93 23.41 16.23
N GLY A 318 -17.61 22.32 15.87
CA GLY A 318 -16.95 21.05 15.60
C GLY A 318 -17.62 20.54 14.32
N PRO A 319 -16.92 20.39 13.18
CA PRO A 319 -17.56 19.83 12.01
C PRO A 319 -17.99 18.40 12.36
N GLY A 320 -19.26 18.06 12.10
CA GLY A 320 -19.68 16.66 12.14
C GLY A 320 -18.80 15.84 11.20
N LEU A 321 -18.53 14.58 11.56
CA LEU A 321 -17.71 13.69 10.73
C LEU A 321 -18.23 13.64 9.29
N SER A 322 -17.32 13.45 8.35
CA SER A 322 -17.69 13.24 6.96
C SER A 322 -18.45 11.92 6.78
N SER A 323 -19.39 11.89 5.83
CA SER A 323 -20.05 10.64 5.46
C SER A 323 -19.07 9.66 4.80
N ALA A 324 -19.33 8.37 4.97
CA ALA A 324 -18.57 7.33 4.31
C ALA A 324 -18.67 7.45 2.78
N PRO A 325 -17.58 7.20 2.04
CA PRO A 325 -17.65 7.05 0.59
C PRO A 325 -18.63 5.95 0.19
N ASP A 326 -19.32 6.11 -0.93
CA ASP A 326 -20.18 5.05 -1.49
C ASP A 326 -19.35 3.79 -1.73
N THR A 327 -19.81 2.66 -1.20
CA THR A 327 -19.10 1.39 -1.29
C THR A 327 -18.98 0.91 -2.73
N ARG A 328 -19.83 1.37 -3.65
CA ARG A 328 -19.76 1.06 -5.10
C ARG A 328 -18.85 1.99 -5.90
N GLY A 329 -18.17 2.93 -5.24
CA GLY A 329 -17.18 3.82 -5.84
C GLY A 329 -17.66 5.27 -5.98
N PRO A 330 -16.85 6.14 -6.63
CA PRO A 330 -15.65 5.81 -7.38
C PRO A 330 -14.52 5.25 -6.50
N PHE A 331 -13.70 4.38 -7.10
CA PHE A 331 -12.49 3.83 -6.48
C PHE A 331 -11.26 4.63 -6.88
N HIS A 332 -10.18 4.51 -6.12
CA HIS A 332 -9.00 5.37 -6.23
C HIS A 332 -7.70 4.57 -6.33
N LEU A 333 -6.69 5.13 -6.98
CA LEU A 333 -5.38 4.50 -7.05
C LEU A 333 -4.73 4.49 -5.67
N TRP A 334 -4.21 3.34 -5.26
CA TRP A 334 -3.47 3.13 -4.03
C TRP A 334 -2.17 2.39 -4.34
N CYS A 335 -1.10 2.70 -3.62
CA CYS A 335 0.18 2.01 -3.75
C CYS A 335 0.74 1.65 -2.37
N ASP A 336 0.86 0.36 -2.09
CA ASP A 336 1.35 -0.11 -0.79
C ASP A 336 2.82 0.25 -0.55
N ASP A 337 3.62 0.44 -1.61
CA ASP A 337 5.05 0.77 -1.55
C ASP A 337 5.34 2.25 -1.90
N LEU A 338 4.33 3.13 -1.94
CA LEU A 338 4.58 4.57 -2.08
C LEU A 338 5.13 5.12 -0.75
N ARG A 339 6.45 5.34 -0.70
CA ARG A 339 7.20 5.84 0.46
C ARG A 339 8.44 6.64 0.05
N GLY A 340 9.08 7.30 1.02
CA GLY A 340 10.26 8.16 0.79
C GLY A 340 11.42 7.50 0.02
N GLY A 341 11.59 6.19 0.12
CA GLY A 341 12.62 5.47 -0.66
C GLY A 341 12.35 5.43 -2.17
N ASN A 342 11.09 5.63 -2.58
CA ASN A 342 10.62 5.51 -3.96
C ASN A 342 10.30 6.87 -4.60
N ILE A 343 10.79 7.95 -3.98
CA ILE A 343 10.68 9.32 -4.49
C ILE A 343 12.10 9.83 -4.69
N LEU A 344 12.46 10.14 -5.93
CA LEU A 344 13.76 10.70 -6.28
C LEU A 344 13.71 12.22 -6.17
N VAL A 345 14.73 12.84 -5.58
CA VAL A 345 14.87 14.29 -5.49
C VAL A 345 16.13 14.76 -6.20
N ASP A 346 16.11 15.97 -6.76
CA ASP A 346 17.30 16.62 -7.29
C ASP A 346 18.11 17.33 -6.19
N LYS A 347 19.24 17.93 -6.59
CA LYS A 347 20.15 18.68 -5.70
C LYS A 347 19.48 19.87 -4.98
N ASP A 348 18.35 20.35 -5.49
CA ASP A 348 17.58 21.47 -4.95
C ASP A 348 16.36 20.93 -4.15
N LEU A 349 16.35 19.62 -3.83
CA LEU A 349 15.28 18.89 -3.13
C LEU A 349 13.93 18.89 -3.88
N ARG A 350 13.92 19.19 -5.18
CA ARG A 350 12.71 19.06 -5.98
C ARG A 350 12.49 17.61 -6.37
N VAL A 351 11.24 17.16 -6.35
CA VAL A 351 10.89 15.81 -6.77
C VAL A 351 11.20 15.65 -8.26
N ALA A 352 12.18 14.81 -8.56
CA ALA A 352 12.63 14.48 -9.91
C ALA A 352 11.77 13.37 -10.53
N ALA A 353 11.37 12.36 -9.74
CA ALA A 353 10.45 11.30 -10.17
C ALA A 353 9.87 10.51 -8.99
N LEU A 354 8.64 10.04 -9.15
CA LEU A 354 8.08 8.92 -8.39
C LEU A 354 8.35 7.62 -9.16
N ILE A 355 9.05 6.70 -8.50
CA ILE A 355 9.42 5.39 -9.05
C ILE A 355 8.70 4.27 -8.30
N ASP A 356 8.94 3.03 -8.71
CA ASP A 356 8.46 1.83 -8.02
C ASP A 356 6.93 1.82 -7.84
N TRP A 357 6.19 1.97 -8.95
CA TRP A 357 4.74 1.80 -9.00
C TRP A 357 4.28 0.34 -8.91
N GLU A 358 5.15 -0.52 -8.38
CA GLU A 358 4.80 -1.89 -8.07
C GLU A 358 3.88 -1.96 -6.85
N PHE A 359 3.05 -3.00 -6.82
CA PHE A 359 2.00 -3.16 -5.81
C PHE A 359 0.99 -2.00 -5.77
N ALA A 360 0.92 -1.20 -6.84
CA ALA A 360 -0.15 -0.25 -7.07
C ALA A 360 -1.39 -0.95 -7.62
N TYR A 361 -2.55 -0.61 -7.06
CA TYR A 361 -3.85 -1.10 -7.49
C TYR A 361 -4.92 -0.05 -7.20
N VAL A 362 -6.05 -0.16 -7.87
CA VAL A 362 -7.25 0.62 -7.57
C VAL A 362 -7.95 -0.02 -6.38
N GLY A 363 -8.09 0.73 -5.28
CA GLY A 363 -8.69 0.31 -4.01
C GLY A 363 -9.87 1.19 -3.57
N PRO A 364 -10.49 0.86 -2.42
CA PRO A 364 -11.53 1.68 -1.80
C PRO A 364 -11.11 3.14 -1.60
N ALA A 365 -12.06 4.06 -1.75
CA ALA A 365 -11.81 5.48 -1.52
C ALA A 365 -11.28 5.75 -0.11
N GLN A 366 -11.72 4.96 0.88
CA GLN A 366 -11.29 5.00 2.28
C GLN A 366 -9.76 5.02 2.42
N PHE A 367 -9.02 4.31 1.58
CA PHE A 367 -7.56 4.30 1.66
C PHE A 367 -6.96 5.64 1.25
N ALA A 368 -7.48 6.24 0.17
CA ALA A 368 -6.99 7.53 -0.33
C ALA A 368 -7.29 8.70 0.63
N LEU A 369 -8.17 8.49 1.62
CA LEU A 369 -8.49 9.47 2.65
C LEU A 369 -7.55 9.41 3.86
N ASP A 370 -6.63 8.44 3.92
CA ASP A 370 -5.70 8.29 5.01
C ASP A 370 -4.44 9.16 4.81
N PRO A 371 -3.87 9.72 5.90
CA PRO A 371 -2.56 10.35 5.79
C PRO A 371 -1.47 9.29 5.52
N PRO A 372 -0.36 9.66 4.89
CA PRO A 372 0.71 8.72 4.55
C PRO A 372 1.38 8.18 5.81
N TRP A 373 1.56 6.86 5.91
CA TRP A 373 2.24 6.26 7.06
C TRP A 373 3.73 6.65 7.15
N TRP A 374 4.37 6.96 6.03
CA TRP A 374 5.83 7.14 5.92
C TRP A 374 6.33 8.51 6.40
N LEU A 375 5.53 9.34 7.08
CA LEU A 375 5.98 10.64 7.59
C LEU A 375 7.21 10.51 8.51
N LEU A 376 7.33 9.40 9.24
CA LEU A 376 8.48 9.10 10.10
C LEU A 376 9.55 8.22 9.43
N LEU A 377 9.38 7.89 8.15
CA LEU A 377 10.21 6.99 7.33
C LEU A 377 10.27 5.52 7.77
N GLU A 378 9.91 5.22 9.03
CA GLU A 378 9.84 3.88 9.61
C GLU A 378 8.38 3.45 9.88
N GLU A 379 8.12 2.16 9.69
CA GLU A 379 6.81 1.54 9.92
C GLU A 379 6.43 1.53 11.43
N PRO A 380 5.15 1.77 11.79
CA PRO A 380 4.70 1.76 13.19
C PRO A 380 5.10 0.52 13.98
N GLU A 381 4.99 -0.67 13.37
CA GLU A 381 5.30 -1.94 14.01
C GLU A 381 6.81 -2.16 14.20
N CYS A 382 7.65 -1.51 13.39
CA CYS A 382 9.11 -1.58 13.45
C CYS A 382 9.70 -0.59 14.48
N TRP A 383 8.91 0.37 14.96
CA TRP A 383 9.38 1.43 15.83
C TRP A 383 9.93 0.89 17.16
N PRO A 384 11.14 1.26 17.60
CA PRO A 384 11.77 0.68 18.80
C PRO A 384 10.99 0.84 20.11
N GLY A 385 10.21 1.93 20.27
CA GLY A 385 9.30 2.12 21.41
C GLY A 385 7.85 1.72 21.16
N GLY A 386 7.58 0.98 20.08
CA GLY A 386 6.27 0.45 19.72
C GLY A 386 5.31 1.49 19.15
N ILE A 387 4.13 1.00 18.79
CA ILE A 387 3.12 1.77 18.03
C ILE A 387 2.64 3.01 18.80
N GLN A 388 2.57 2.96 20.14
CA GLN A 388 2.13 4.11 20.94
C GLN A 388 3.11 5.28 20.90
N GLU A 389 4.42 5.01 21.00
CA GLU A 389 5.42 6.06 20.91
C GLU A 389 5.49 6.61 19.49
N TRP A 390 5.47 5.73 18.48
CA TRP A 390 5.39 6.10 17.07
C TRP A 390 4.22 7.06 16.82
N SER A 391 3.03 6.74 17.33
CA SER A 391 1.82 7.54 17.16
C SER A 391 1.96 8.95 17.74
N LYS A 392 2.62 9.08 18.90
CA LYS A 392 2.84 10.38 19.54
C LYS A 392 3.74 11.29 18.73
N ILE A 393 4.76 10.72 18.08
CA ILE A 393 5.69 11.48 17.23
C ILE A 393 5.02 11.79 15.88
N TYR A 394 4.28 10.81 15.33
CA TYR A 394 3.55 10.95 14.09
C TYR A 394 2.54 12.08 14.15
N ASP A 395 1.80 12.22 15.27
CA ASP A 395 0.82 13.28 15.49
C ASP A 395 1.39 14.68 15.26
N GLN A 396 2.63 14.93 15.67
CA GLN A 396 3.31 16.21 15.47
C GLN A 396 3.62 16.47 13.99
N ARG A 397 4.08 15.44 13.27
CA ARG A 397 4.43 15.55 11.85
C ARG A 397 3.20 15.54 10.94
N LEU A 398 2.11 14.94 11.41
CA LEU A 398 0.82 14.99 10.75
C LEU A 398 0.31 16.43 10.63
N GLU A 399 0.49 17.27 11.65
CA GLU A 399 0.06 18.67 11.55
C GLU A 399 0.85 19.45 10.48
N THR A 400 2.15 19.22 10.34
CA THR A 400 2.95 19.78 9.23
C THR A 400 2.44 19.28 7.89
N TRP A 401 2.21 17.97 7.77
CA TRP A 401 1.66 17.36 6.57
C TRP A 401 0.30 17.94 6.17
N LEU A 402 -0.61 18.08 7.14
CA LEU A 402 -1.95 18.61 6.90
C LEU A 402 -1.92 20.06 6.43
N ARG A 403 -1.03 20.91 6.98
CA ARG A 403 -0.82 22.27 6.46
C ARG A 403 -0.37 22.25 5.00
N CYS A 404 0.54 21.36 4.62
CA CYS A 404 0.98 21.20 3.22
C CYS A 404 -0.18 20.78 2.30
N VAL A 405 -1.06 19.88 2.75
CA VAL A 405 -2.26 19.48 1.98
C VAL A 405 -3.25 20.63 1.87
N GLU A 406 -3.50 21.37 2.96
CA GLU A 406 -4.38 22.54 2.97
C GLU A 406 -3.89 23.61 1.98
N MET A 407 -2.57 23.88 1.96
CA MET A 407 -1.94 24.79 0.99
C MET A 407 -2.08 24.28 -0.45
N ALA A 408 -1.86 22.99 -0.70
CA ALA A 408 -1.99 22.42 -2.04
C ALA A 408 -3.44 22.51 -2.57
N GLU A 409 -4.43 22.27 -1.71
CA GLU A 409 -5.85 22.43 -2.02
C GLU A 409 -6.20 23.90 -2.31
N GLU A 410 -5.65 24.85 -1.55
CA GLU A 410 -5.85 26.29 -1.77
C GLU A 410 -5.24 26.75 -3.10
N GLU A 411 -4.00 26.36 -3.38
CA GLU A 411 -3.34 26.68 -4.65
C GLU A 411 -4.11 26.15 -5.86
N GLU A 412 -4.66 24.95 -5.75
CA GLU A 412 -5.48 24.37 -6.80
C GLU A 412 -6.81 25.10 -6.95
N ALA A 413 -7.47 25.43 -5.84
CA ALA A 413 -8.70 26.22 -5.85
C ALA A 413 -8.48 27.61 -6.49
N GLU A 414 -7.35 28.26 -6.21
CA GLU A 414 -6.96 29.52 -6.85
C GLU A 414 -6.70 29.35 -8.35
N ARG A 415 -5.99 28.29 -8.76
CA ARG A 415 -5.75 27.97 -10.19
C ARG A 415 -7.05 27.67 -10.95
N ALA A 416 -8.06 27.14 -10.27
CA ALA A 416 -9.37 26.84 -10.85
C ALA A 416 -10.25 28.09 -11.04
N LYS A 417 -9.90 29.24 -10.45
CA LYS A 417 -10.64 30.49 -10.66
C LYS A 417 -10.42 30.99 -12.09
N PRO A 418 -11.49 31.36 -12.83
CA PRO A 418 -11.34 31.87 -14.18
C PRO A 418 -10.57 33.20 -14.16
N SER A 419 -9.41 33.23 -14.82
CA SER A 419 -8.60 34.43 -14.97
C SER A 419 -9.23 35.39 -15.99
N GLY A 420 -10.02 36.35 -15.50
CA GLY A 420 -10.36 37.57 -16.25
C GLY A 420 -11.20 37.41 -17.53
N GLY A 421 -12.18 36.50 -17.55
CA GLY A 421 -13.20 36.47 -18.62
C GLY A 421 -14.22 37.60 -18.48
N THR A 422 -14.67 38.18 -19.59
CA THR A 422 -15.78 39.16 -19.62
C THR A 422 -17.01 38.59 -18.90
N GLU A 423 -17.82 39.44 -18.24
CA GLU A 423 -19.02 39.04 -17.47
C GLU A 423 -19.95 38.06 -18.23
N GLU A 424 -19.95 38.10 -19.56
CA GLU A 424 -20.73 37.22 -20.43
C GLU A 424 -20.20 35.77 -20.49
N MET A 425 -18.89 35.56 -20.37
CA MET A 425 -18.30 34.22 -20.28
C MET A 425 -18.54 33.62 -18.90
N VAL A 426 -18.43 34.43 -17.84
CA VAL A 426 -18.75 34.03 -16.46
C VAL A 426 -20.23 33.61 -16.38
N ARG A 427 -21.14 34.43 -16.93
CA ARG A 427 -22.57 34.10 -17.04
C ARG A 427 -22.84 32.83 -17.85
N ARG A 428 -22.11 32.58 -18.95
CA ARG A 428 -22.24 31.33 -19.72
C ARG A 428 -21.75 30.11 -18.95
N SER A 429 -20.65 30.22 -18.20
CA SER A 429 -20.18 29.13 -17.34
C SER A 429 -21.12 28.87 -16.17
N GLU A 430 -21.74 29.91 -15.60
CA GLU A 430 -22.78 29.79 -14.59
C GLU A 430 -24.07 29.18 -15.15
N GLN A 431 -24.44 29.53 -16.39
CA GLN A 431 -25.63 29.01 -17.07
C GLN A 431 -25.46 27.55 -17.52
N MET A 432 -24.27 27.13 -17.96
CA MET A 432 -23.96 25.70 -18.19
C MET A 432 -23.95 24.90 -16.88
N ALA A 433 -23.50 25.50 -15.77
CA ALA A 433 -23.58 24.88 -14.45
C ALA A 433 -25.03 24.73 -13.95
N LEU A 434 -25.93 25.65 -14.32
CA LEU A 434 -27.37 25.59 -14.02
C LEU A 434 -28.12 24.55 -14.89
N GLU A 435 -27.64 24.25 -16.10
CA GLU A 435 -28.27 23.22 -16.96
C GLU A 435 -27.92 21.78 -16.54
N ASP A 436 -26.83 21.59 -15.79
CA ASP A 436 -26.47 20.31 -15.14
C ASP A 436 -27.27 20.05 -13.84
N GLU A 437 -27.98 21.05 -13.32
CA GLU A 437 -28.86 20.94 -12.12
C GLU A 437 -30.16 20.15 -12.38
N GLY A 438 -30.39 19.66 -13.61
CA GLY A 438 -31.55 18.85 -13.97
C GLY A 438 -31.55 17.41 -13.41
N VAL A 439 -30.45 16.96 -12.81
CA VAL A 439 -30.36 15.67 -12.12
C VAL A 439 -30.08 15.94 -10.65
N GLY A 440 -31.11 15.81 -9.82
CA GLY A 440 -31.07 16.11 -8.38
C GLY A 440 -29.95 15.37 -7.65
N SER A 441 -28.81 16.04 -7.49
CA SER A 441 -27.79 15.78 -6.50
C SER A 441 -27.28 17.15 -6.07
N GLY A 442 -27.78 17.65 -4.95
CA GLY A 442 -27.29 18.91 -4.38
C GLY A 442 -25.77 18.86 -4.28
N ARG A 443 -25.10 19.99 -4.52
CA ARG A 443 -23.67 20.20 -4.28
C ARG A 443 -23.30 19.66 -2.88
N ARG A 444 -22.90 18.39 -2.81
CA ARG A 444 -22.14 17.86 -1.69
C ARG A 444 -20.74 18.39 -1.96
N GLU A 445 -20.42 19.51 -1.32
CA GLU A 445 -19.07 20.06 -1.30
C GLU A 445 -18.10 18.89 -1.07
N LEU A 446 -17.18 18.65 -2.01
CA LEU A 446 -16.22 17.56 -1.85
C LEU A 446 -15.47 17.84 -0.54
N VAL A 447 -15.55 16.90 0.40
CA VAL A 447 -14.80 17.00 1.65
C VAL A 447 -13.32 17.15 1.28
N ARG A 448 -12.68 18.17 1.85
CA ARG A 448 -11.25 18.42 1.64
C ARG A 448 -10.45 17.18 2.06
N LEU A 449 -9.42 16.83 1.30
CA LEU A 449 -8.53 15.71 1.59
C LEU A 449 -7.84 15.90 2.94
N SER A 450 -7.40 17.13 3.24
CA SER A 450 -6.86 17.52 4.55
C SER A 450 -7.82 17.20 5.71
N THR A 451 -9.10 17.54 5.55
CA THR A 451 -10.15 17.24 6.54
C THR A 451 -10.34 15.72 6.70
N SER A 452 -10.38 14.99 5.59
CA SER A 452 -10.55 13.53 5.60
C SER A 452 -9.40 12.80 6.27
N MET A 453 -8.15 13.23 6.01
CA MET A 453 -6.94 12.70 6.63
C MET A 453 -6.91 12.96 8.15
N ARG A 454 -7.28 14.18 8.56
CA ARG A 454 -7.36 14.56 9.98
C ARG A 454 -8.39 13.70 10.72
N GLU A 455 -9.59 13.60 10.17
CA GLU A 455 -10.64 12.73 10.72
C GLU A 455 -10.18 11.27 10.76
N SER A 456 -9.51 10.78 9.70
CA SER A 456 -9.07 9.39 9.61
C SER A 456 -8.11 9.01 10.75
N TRP A 457 -7.19 9.91 11.07
CA TRP A 457 -6.29 9.75 12.20
C TRP A 457 -7.05 9.73 13.54
N GLN A 458 -7.94 10.70 13.77
CA GLN A 458 -8.67 10.86 15.03
C GLN A 458 -9.62 9.68 15.33
N THR A 459 -10.36 9.23 14.32
CA THR A 459 -11.35 8.15 14.45
C THR A 459 -10.71 6.76 14.34
N GLY A 460 -9.43 6.67 13.95
CA GLY A 460 -8.71 5.41 13.83
C GLY A 460 -8.96 4.66 12.52
N ARG A 461 -9.57 5.31 11.51
CA ARG A 461 -9.70 4.75 10.15
C ARG A 461 -8.35 4.42 9.54
N PHE A 462 -7.34 5.26 9.77
CA PHE A 462 -5.95 5.00 9.39
C PHE A 462 -5.49 3.62 9.88
N TRP A 463 -5.71 3.33 11.16
CA TRP A 463 -5.30 2.06 11.79
C TRP A 463 -6.08 0.87 11.25
N LEU A 464 -7.37 1.03 10.98
CA LEU A 464 -8.20 0.01 10.34
C LEU A 464 -7.63 -0.35 8.96
N ASN A 465 -7.42 0.65 8.10
CA ASN A 465 -6.93 0.45 6.74
C ASN A 465 -5.48 -0.05 6.70
N TYR A 466 -4.65 0.38 7.66
CA TYR A 466 -3.30 -0.11 7.82
C TYR A 466 -3.30 -1.59 8.22
N ALA A 467 -4.02 -1.98 9.28
CA ALA A 467 -4.11 -3.35 9.76
C ALA A 467 -4.71 -4.30 8.70
N ALA A 468 -5.75 -3.86 7.98
CA ALA A 468 -6.36 -4.65 6.92
C ALA A 468 -5.34 -5.08 5.85
N ARG A 469 -4.38 -4.20 5.53
CA ARG A 469 -3.37 -4.42 4.47
C ARG A 469 -2.04 -4.99 4.99
N LYS A 470 -1.75 -5.00 6.29
CA LYS A 470 -0.42 -5.34 6.84
C LYS A 470 -0.50 -6.50 7.84
N SER A 471 -0.27 -7.73 7.37
CA SER A 471 -0.49 -8.93 8.20
C SER A 471 0.42 -9.01 9.44
N TRP A 472 1.69 -8.61 9.32
CA TRP A 472 2.65 -8.65 10.44
C TRP A 472 2.48 -7.52 11.47
N ALA A 473 1.62 -6.54 11.20
CA ALA A 473 1.24 -5.48 12.14
C ALA A 473 -0.16 -5.73 12.74
N PHE A 474 -0.94 -6.65 12.16
CA PHE A 474 -2.37 -6.80 12.41
C PHE A 474 -2.68 -6.98 13.89
N ASP A 475 -2.05 -7.94 14.58
CA ASP A 475 -2.41 -8.26 15.96
C ASP A 475 -2.08 -7.12 16.94
N SER A 476 -0.92 -6.50 16.76
CA SER A 476 -0.51 -5.36 17.59
C SER A 476 -1.47 -4.20 17.41
N ILE A 477 -1.83 -3.84 16.16
CA ILE A 477 -2.78 -2.75 15.89
C ILE A 477 -4.19 -3.12 16.34
N TYR A 478 -4.65 -4.33 16.05
CA TYR A 478 -5.98 -4.80 16.40
C TYR A 478 -6.20 -4.65 17.90
N TRP A 479 -5.35 -5.28 18.71
CA TRP A 479 -5.57 -5.27 20.15
C TRP A 479 -5.25 -3.94 20.81
N LYS A 480 -4.16 -3.27 20.41
CA LYS A 480 -3.74 -2.02 21.06
C LYS A 480 -4.56 -0.81 20.63
N VAL A 481 -5.22 -0.86 19.46
CA VAL A 481 -5.89 0.32 18.87
C VAL A 481 -7.34 0.05 18.48
N LEU A 482 -7.65 -1.03 17.77
CA LEU A 482 -8.97 -1.22 17.14
C LEU A 482 -10.00 -1.88 18.05
N ASP A 483 -9.61 -2.88 18.85
CA ASP A 483 -10.51 -3.71 19.66
C ASP A 483 -11.45 -2.86 20.54
N GLU A 484 -10.90 -1.95 21.35
CA GLU A 484 -11.71 -1.10 22.22
C GLU A 484 -12.51 -0.04 21.45
N ARG A 485 -12.07 0.36 20.26
CA ARG A 485 -12.85 1.26 19.40
C ARG A 485 -14.07 0.55 18.82
N PHE A 486 -13.92 -0.73 18.47
CA PHE A 486 -15.01 -1.56 17.97
C PHE A 486 -15.97 -1.98 19.08
N PHE A 487 -15.44 -2.51 20.18
CA PHE A 487 -16.24 -3.28 21.16
C PHE A 487 -16.27 -2.68 22.56
N GLY A 488 -15.55 -1.58 22.80
CA GLY A 488 -15.53 -0.90 24.08
C GLY A 488 -14.48 -1.46 25.04
N ASP A 489 -14.43 -0.89 26.25
CA ASP A 489 -13.43 -1.21 27.26
C ASP A 489 -13.37 -2.71 27.57
N ARG A 490 -12.16 -3.29 27.52
CA ARG A 490 -11.89 -4.68 27.93
C ARG A 490 -11.48 -4.80 29.40
N GLY A 491 -11.29 -3.67 30.07
CA GLY A 491 -10.73 -3.59 31.41
C GLY A 491 -9.22 -3.83 31.46
N ASP A 492 -8.65 -3.63 32.65
CA ASP A 492 -7.23 -3.87 32.90
C ASP A 492 -6.97 -5.36 33.16
N ILE A 493 -6.86 -6.12 32.07
CA ILE A 493 -6.53 -7.55 32.08
C ILE A 493 -5.24 -7.84 31.31
N PRO A 494 -4.49 -8.89 31.70
CA PRO A 494 -3.27 -9.28 30.99
C PRO A 494 -3.49 -9.58 29.50
N GLU A 495 -2.55 -9.12 28.67
CA GLU A 495 -2.59 -9.23 27.20
C GLU A 495 -2.87 -10.65 26.68
N TYR A 496 -2.28 -11.67 27.30
CA TYR A 496 -2.42 -13.06 26.85
C TYR A 496 -3.85 -13.63 27.00
N ILE A 497 -4.78 -12.93 27.67
CA ILE A 497 -6.19 -13.34 27.81
C ILE A 497 -7.19 -12.33 27.24
N TRP A 498 -6.76 -11.36 26.44
CA TRP A 498 -7.68 -10.39 25.81
C TRP A 498 -8.82 -11.06 25.04
N TRP A 499 -8.55 -12.17 24.34
CA TRP A 499 -9.56 -12.97 23.63
C TRP A 499 -10.77 -13.36 24.49
N GLN A 500 -10.60 -13.59 25.79
CA GLN A 500 -11.68 -14.01 26.68
C GLN A 500 -12.76 -12.94 26.83
N THR A 501 -12.40 -11.66 26.67
CA THR A 501 -13.33 -10.52 26.79
C THR A 501 -14.23 -10.33 25.58
N ARG A 502 -14.02 -11.13 24.53
CA ARG A 502 -14.73 -11.02 23.25
C ARG A 502 -15.34 -12.34 22.79
N LEU A 503 -15.28 -13.40 23.61
CA LEU A 503 -15.77 -14.73 23.24
C LEU A 503 -17.26 -14.78 22.97
N ASP A 504 -18.04 -13.95 23.67
CA ASP A 504 -19.48 -13.80 23.50
C ASP A 504 -19.86 -13.16 22.16
N LEU A 505 -18.93 -12.45 21.52
CA LEU A 505 -19.12 -11.82 20.22
C LEU A 505 -18.92 -12.78 19.03
N LEU A 506 -18.41 -13.98 19.27
CA LEU A 506 -18.30 -15.05 18.26
C LEU A 506 -19.62 -15.83 18.13
N THR A 507 -19.83 -16.46 16.99
CA THR A 507 -20.91 -17.45 16.83
C THR A 507 -20.56 -18.78 17.51
N ASP A 508 -21.55 -19.67 17.64
CA ASP A 508 -21.30 -21.02 18.18
C ASP A 508 -20.35 -21.81 17.26
N GLU A 509 -20.48 -21.67 15.94
CA GLU A 509 -19.62 -22.31 14.96
C GLU A 509 -18.18 -21.79 15.06
N GLU A 510 -17.99 -20.47 15.13
CA GLU A 510 -16.66 -19.85 15.30
C GLU A 510 -15.97 -20.29 16.59
N ARG A 511 -16.73 -20.42 17.70
CA ARG A 511 -16.21 -20.96 18.97
C ARG A 511 -15.85 -22.44 18.86
N GLN A 512 -16.69 -23.25 18.23
CA GLN A 512 -16.45 -24.69 18.05
C GLN A 512 -15.24 -24.97 17.15
N ALA A 513 -14.99 -24.12 16.14
CA ALA A 513 -13.83 -24.24 15.26
C ALA A 513 -12.50 -23.84 15.94
N MET A 514 -12.54 -23.05 17.02
CA MET A 514 -11.35 -22.51 17.67
C MET A 514 -10.47 -23.58 18.32
N ASP A 515 -11.04 -24.48 19.13
CA ASP A 515 -10.21 -25.45 19.88
C ASP A 515 -9.49 -26.45 18.95
N PRO A 516 -10.13 -27.07 17.95
CA PRO A 516 -9.44 -27.90 16.95
C PRO A 516 -8.35 -27.12 16.20
N PHE A 517 -8.59 -25.86 15.87
CA PHE A 517 -7.61 -24.99 15.21
C PHE A 517 -6.38 -24.76 16.11
N VAL A 518 -6.60 -24.38 17.38
CA VAL A 518 -5.52 -24.14 18.34
C VAL A 518 -4.72 -25.42 18.58
N GLU A 519 -5.39 -26.57 18.73
CA GLU A 519 -4.72 -27.86 18.86
C GLU A 519 -3.80 -28.16 17.67
N ARG A 520 -4.24 -27.85 16.45
CA ARG A 520 -3.41 -27.99 15.25
C ARG A 520 -2.19 -27.09 15.30
N LYS A 521 -2.36 -25.79 15.56
CA LYS A 521 -1.25 -24.82 15.67
C LYS A 521 -0.25 -25.21 16.77
N MET A 522 -0.73 -25.74 17.89
CA MET A 522 0.13 -26.23 18.97
C MET A 522 0.88 -27.51 18.63
N LYS A 523 0.36 -28.34 17.72
CA LYS A 523 1.11 -29.48 17.15
C LYS A 523 2.18 -28.99 16.19
N GLU A 524 1.86 -28.04 15.30
CA GLU A 524 2.80 -27.39 14.38
C GLU A 524 3.98 -26.78 15.16
N TYR A 525 3.71 -25.97 16.19
CA TYR A 525 4.72 -25.38 17.07
C TYR A 525 5.68 -26.42 17.70
N LYS A 526 5.21 -27.66 17.93
CA LYS A 526 6.00 -28.75 18.53
C LYS A 526 6.68 -29.65 17.49
N ALA A 527 6.26 -29.63 16.23
CA ALA A 527 6.66 -30.57 15.19
C ALA A 527 8.06 -30.29 14.59
N GLY A 528 8.72 -29.22 15.05
CA GLY A 528 9.96 -28.73 14.47
C GLY A 528 9.71 -27.72 13.36
N ARG A 529 10.79 -27.10 12.86
CA ARG A 529 10.70 -26.00 11.89
C ARG A 529 10.68 -26.56 10.46
N ILE A 530 9.54 -26.46 9.78
CA ILE A 530 9.35 -27.03 8.43
C ILE A 530 8.52 -26.11 7.52
N LEU A 531 8.65 -26.29 6.21
CA LEU A 531 7.70 -25.77 5.24
C LEU A 531 6.73 -26.87 4.82
N VAL A 532 5.45 -26.55 4.83
CA VAL A 532 4.39 -27.46 4.36
C VAL A 532 4.15 -27.18 2.88
N ASP A 533 4.25 -28.22 2.06
CA ASP A 533 3.79 -28.19 0.68
C ASP A 533 2.32 -28.62 0.65
N TRP A 534 1.44 -27.69 0.28
CA TRP A 534 0.00 -27.88 0.39
C TRP A 534 -0.57 -28.35 -0.94
N ASP A 535 -1.35 -29.44 -0.91
CA ASP A 535 -2.24 -29.74 -2.02
C ASP A 535 -3.26 -28.58 -2.18
N PRO A 536 -3.53 -28.11 -3.42
CA PRO A 536 -4.41 -26.96 -3.63
C PRO A 536 -5.83 -27.13 -3.10
N GLU A 537 -6.41 -28.33 -3.12
CA GLU A 537 -7.74 -28.57 -2.59
C GLU A 537 -7.70 -28.74 -1.07
N GLU A 538 -6.69 -29.42 -0.52
CA GLU A 538 -6.48 -29.49 0.93
C GLU A 538 -6.32 -28.10 1.55
N ALA A 539 -5.56 -27.20 0.93
CA ALA A 539 -5.40 -25.82 1.37
C ALA A 539 -6.76 -25.10 1.47
N LYS A 540 -7.62 -25.23 0.46
CA LYS A 540 -8.96 -24.62 0.47
C LYS A 540 -9.82 -25.19 1.59
N GLU A 541 -9.82 -26.52 1.75
CA GLU A 541 -10.59 -27.19 2.81
C GLU A 541 -10.14 -26.75 4.20
N VAL A 542 -8.82 -26.68 4.42
CA VAL A 542 -8.23 -26.23 5.69
C VAL A 542 -8.56 -24.78 6.00
N LEU A 543 -8.54 -23.90 5.01
CA LEU A 543 -8.96 -22.51 5.22
C LEU A 543 -10.46 -22.42 5.50
N ALA A 544 -11.29 -23.16 4.77
CA ALA A 544 -12.74 -23.15 4.94
C ALA A 544 -13.19 -23.56 6.36
N GLN A 545 -12.44 -24.44 7.04
CA GLN A 545 -12.72 -24.84 8.43
C GLN A 545 -12.71 -23.67 9.43
N VAL A 546 -11.99 -22.59 9.14
CA VAL A 546 -11.94 -21.39 9.99
C VAL A 546 -12.67 -20.19 9.38
N LEU A 547 -13.21 -20.31 8.17
CA LEU A 547 -14.03 -19.26 7.56
C LEU A 547 -15.54 -19.49 7.78
N VAL A 548 -15.89 -20.19 8.87
CA VAL A 548 -17.28 -20.48 9.25
C VAL A 548 -18.11 -19.24 9.52
#